data_AF-A0A2V8R594-F1
#
_entry.id   AF-A0A2V8R594-F1
#
_cell.length_a   1.000
_cell.length_b   1.000
_cell.length_c   1.000
_cell.angle_alpha   90.00
_cell.angle_beta   90.00
_cell.angle_gamma   90.00
#
_symmetry.space_group_name_H-M   'P 1'
#
loop_
_entity.id
_entity.type
_entity.pdbx_description
1 polymer ?
#
loop_
_entity_poly.entity_id
_entity_poly.type
_entity_poly.pdbx_seq_one_letter_code
_entity_poly.pdbx_strand_id
1 'polypeptide(L)' 'RQRWTNTVGLGVRFKTPFGGALAIDYGYVLNPPQFLIPQGLNTNAPFTAIYRLHQGQIQFRFTQTF' A
#
# COMPACT_ATOMS: atom_id res chain seq x y z
N ARG A 1 11.89 13.08 -12.64
CA ARG A 1 12.80 12.16 -11.92
C ARG A 1 11.95 11.07 -11.27
N GLN A 2 12.03 9.82 -11.73
CA GLN A 2 11.30 8.70 -11.12
C GLN A 2 12.07 8.24 -9.89
N ARG A 3 11.46 8.34 -8.70
CA ARG A 3 12.03 7.80 -7.46
C ARG A 3 11.52 6.36 -7.35
N TRP A 4 12.44 5.39 -7.28
CA TRP A 4 12.07 3.98 -7.10
C TRP A 4 11.26 3.81 -5.80
N THR A 5 10.10 3.15 -5.92
CA THR A 5 9.21 2.84 -4.80
C THR A 5 9.64 1.52 -4.18
N ASN A 6 10.09 1.56 -2.92
CA ASN A 6 10.49 0.37 -2.17
C ASN A 6 9.44 0.06 -1.11
N THR A 7 9.06 -1.21 -1.00
CA THR A 7 8.10 -1.71 -0.01
C THR A 7 8.82 -2.74 0.86
N VAL A 8 8.69 -2.61 2.18
CA VAL A 8 9.14 -3.60 3.16
C VAL A 8 7.91 -4.20 3.82
N GLY A 9 7.92 -5.50 4.08
CA GLY A 9 6.79 -6.15 4.73
C GLY A 9 7.20 -7.25 5.68
N LEU A 10 6.34 -7.50 6.66
CA LEU A 10 6.45 -8.59 7.63
C LEU A 10 5.18 -9.43 7.52
N GLY A 11 5.36 -10.74 7.33
CA GLY A 11 4.27 -11.70 7.24
C GLY A 11 4.42 -12.78 8.30
N VAL A 12 3.32 -13.16 8.94
CA VAL A 12 3.25 -14.28 9.86
C VAL A 12 2.23 -15.28 9.35
N ARG A 13 2.65 -16.54 9.22
CA ARG A 13 1.80 -17.63 8.75
C ARG A 13 1.67 -18.70 9.83
N PHE A 14 0.44 -18.96 10.25
CA PHE A 14 0.08 -20.01 11.18
C PHE A 14 -0.59 -21.16 10.44
N LYS A 15 -0.03 -22.36 10.56
CA LYS A 15 -0.70 -23.60 10.13
C LYS A 15 -1.62 -24.07 11.25
N THR A 16 -2.90 -24.27 10.95
CA THR A 16 -3.86 -24.83 11.89
C THR A 16 -3.99 -26.34 11.67
N PRO A 17 -4.11 -27.15 12.74
CA PRO A 17 -4.17 -28.61 12.65
C PRO A 17 -5.43 -29.16 11.94
N PHE A 18 -6.43 -28.31 11.65
CA PHE A 18 -7.64 -28.66 10.88
C PHE A 18 -7.48 -28.47 9.36
N GLY A 19 -6.26 -28.61 8.81
CA GLY A 19 -6.02 -28.51 7.36
C GLY A 19 -6.07 -27.09 6.79
N GLY A 20 -5.92 -26.07 7.65
CA GLY A 20 -5.94 -24.66 7.27
C GLY A 20 -4.60 -23.95 7.47
N ALA A 21 -4.43 -22.79 6.83
CA ALA A 21 -3.41 -21.83 7.21
C ALA A 21 -3.97 -20.41 7.18
N LEU A 22 -3.62 -19.65 8.21
CA LEU A 22 -3.93 -18.24 8.36
C LEU A 22 -2.63 -17.46 8.19
N ALA A 23 -2.55 -16.61 7.18
CA ALA A 23 -1.44 -15.71 6.96
C ALA A 23 -1.89 -14.27 7.12
N ILE A 24 -1.09 -13.50 7.86
CA ILE A 24 -1.26 -12.06 8.06
C ILE A 24 0.01 -11.42 7.53
N ASP A 25 -0.14 -10.62 6.47
CA ASP A 25 0.96 -9.93 5.81
C ASP A 25 0.77 -8.42 5.99
N TYR A 26 1.77 -7.75 6.55
CA TYR A 26 1.83 -6.31 6.72
C TYR A 26 2.89 -5.73 5.79
N GLY A 27 2.52 -4.87 4.84
CA GLY A 27 3.42 -4.17 3.93
C GLY A 27 3.42 -2.67 4.19
N TYR A 28 4.61 -2.07 4.20
CA TYR A 28 4.83 -0.63 4.34
C TYR A 28 5.70 -0.08 3.20
N VAL A 29 5.19 0.93 2.51
CA VAL A 29 5.87 1.58 1.38
C VAL A 29 6.74 2.72 1.91
N LEU A 30 8.07 2.56 1.80
CA LEU A 30 9.06 3.51 2.30
C LEU A 30 9.14 4.80 1.45
N ASN A 31 8.92 4.68 0.14
CA ASN A 31 8.92 5.81 -0.80
C ASN A 31 7.61 5.82 -1.60
N PRO A 32 6.49 6.32 -1.01
CA PRO A 32 5.24 6.38 -1.73
C PRO A 32 5.33 7.37 -2.89
N PRO A 33 4.77 7.04 -4.07
CA PRO A 33 4.68 7.98 -5.17
C PRO A 33 3.83 9.19 -4.75
N GLN A 34 4.32 10.38 -5.12
CA GLN A 34 3.64 11.65 -4.92
C GLN A 34 3.22 12.18 -6.30
N PHE A 35 1.96 12.56 -6.41
CA PHE A 35 1.39 13.13 -7.62
C PHE A 35 1.10 14.60 -7.36
N LEU A 36 1.59 15.46 -8.25
CA LEU A 36 1.20 16.86 -8.29
C LEU A 36 -0.08 16.94 -9.12
N ILE A 37 -1.19 17.23 -8.47
CA ILE A 37 -2.48 17.40 -9.12
C ILE A 37 -2.70 18.92 -9.25
N PRO A 38 -2.62 19.48 -10.47
CA PRO A 38 -2.94 20.89 -10.68
C PRO A 38 -4.43 21.11 -10.42
N GLN A 39 -4.76 22.01 -9.48
CA GLN A 39 -6.13 22.41 -9.18
C GLN A 39 -6.33 23.90 -9.54
N GLY A 40 -7.55 24.28 -9.90
CA GLY A 40 -7.85 25.67 -10.26
C GLY A 40 -7.25 26.13 -11.60
N LEU A 41 -7.13 25.22 -12.59
CA LEU A 41 -6.66 25.54 -13.95
C LEU A 41 -7.46 26.65 -14.67
N ASN A 42 -8.64 26.99 -14.16
CA ASN A 42 -9.56 27.97 -14.73
C ASN A 42 -9.80 29.19 -13.80
N THR A 43 -8.88 29.44 -12.86
CA THR A 43 -8.99 30.51 -11.84
C THR A 43 -7.74 31.39 -11.89
N ASN A 44 -7.86 32.69 -11.58
CA ASN A 44 -6.75 33.66 -11.65
C ASN A 44 -5.52 33.34 -10.76
N ALA A 45 -5.65 32.39 -9.84
CA ALA A 45 -4.55 31.89 -9.01
C ALA A 45 -4.55 30.35 -9.01
N PRO A 46 -3.93 29.70 -10.00
CA PRO A 46 -3.82 28.25 -10.03
C PRO A 46 -2.94 27.77 -8.86
N PHE A 47 -3.35 26.71 -8.18
CA PHE A 47 -2.59 26.12 -7.07
C PHE A 47 -2.39 24.61 -7.29
N THR A 48 -1.26 24.10 -6.83
CA THR A 48 -0.93 22.67 -6.97
C THR A 48 -1.19 21.94 -5.66
N ALA A 49 -2.04 20.90 -5.70
CA ALA A 49 -2.23 19.99 -4.57
C ALA A 49 -1.25 18.80 -4.68
N ILE A 50 -0.58 18.45 -3.59
CA ILE A 50 0.29 17.27 -3.53
C ILE A 50 -0.52 16.11 -2.98
N TYR A 51 -0.77 15.10 -3.81
CA TYR A 51 -1.42 13.86 -3.40
C TYR A 51 -0.38 12.76 -3.16
N ARG A 52 -0.43 12.11 -1.99
CA ARG A 52 0.50 11.04 -1.59
C ARG A 52 -0.26 9.73 -1.44
N LEU A 53 0.23 8.67 -2.08
CA LEU A 53 -0.41 7.35 -2.02
C LEU A 53 -0.34 6.74 -0.59
N HIS A 54 -1.34 5.94 -0.24
CA HIS A 54 -1.40 5.23 1.04
C HIS A 54 -0.19 4.29 1.21
N GLN A 55 0.49 4.39 2.36
CA GLN A 55 1.78 3.73 2.62
C GLN A 55 1.66 2.36 3.29
N GLY A 56 0.60 2.12 4.05
CA GLY A 56 0.40 0.86 4.77
C GLY A 56 -0.64 -0.01 4.08
N GLN A 57 -0.31 -1.28 3.88
CA GLN A 57 -1.23 -2.30 3.39
C GLN A 57 -1.20 -3.53 4.30
N ILE A 58 -2.38 -3.97 4.73
CA ILE A 58 -2.54 -5.19 5.53
C ILE A 58 -3.31 -6.20 4.67
N GLN A 59 -2.76 -7.39 4.49
CA GLN A 59 -3.38 -8.48 3.75
C GLN A 59 -3.61 -9.67 4.67
N PHE A 60 -4.82 -10.21 4.63
CA PHE A 60 -5.19 -11.43 5.33
C PHE A 60 -5.45 -12.52 4.30
N ARG A 61 -4.77 -13.66 4.43
CA ARG A 61 -4.98 -14.81 3.55
C ARG A 61 -5.35 -16.03 4.38
N PHE A 62 -6.52 -16.58 4.07
CA PHE A 62 -7.00 -17.83 4.64
C PHE A 62 -6.93 -18.89 3.54
N THR A 63 -6.25 -20.00 3.80
CA THR A 63 -6.19 -21.14 2.89
C THR A 63 -6.72 -22.36 3.61
N GLN A 64 -7.69 -23.05 3.02
CA GLN A 64 -8.21 -24.33 3.50
C GLN A 64 -7.86 -25.38 2.45
N THR A 65 -7.11 -26.42 2.85
CA THR A 65 -6.80 -27.58 2.02
C THR A 65 -7.63 -28.75 2.52
N PHE A 66 -8.38 -29.37 1.61
CA PHE A 66 -9.21 -30.56 1.86
C PHE A 66 -8.41 -31.85 1.66
#